data_AF-A0A3D5U7D6-F1
#
_entry.id   AF-A0A3D5U7D6-F1
#
_cell.length_a   1.000
_cell.length_b   1.000
_cell.length_c   1.000
_cell.angle_alpha   90.00
_cell.angle_beta   90.00
_cell.angle_gamma   90.00
#
_symmetry.space_group_name_H-M   'P 1'
#
loop_
_entity.id
_entity.type
_entity.pdbx_description
1 polymer ?
#
loop_
_entity_poly.entity_id
_entity_poly.type
_entity_poly.pdbx_seq_one_letter_code
_entity_poly.pdbx_strand_id
1 'polypeptide(L)'
;MLGLRVFLSLLLLSAISLGAQIRKDFRNLEKLFDEGKISELQRELTTLKPNKDDERALMLYYDAMLSTGKSDALSKFNTCVEQYPKTLHGQLAMLEAAKIHILEREMQKAGSLLRRINSPDIVERFYWSAVVFYWLDDYSAAIANAENYIRLSPKGKEVEPAHYLVVESYLNQRKYQSAISSLSKIRHIKAYDRQYYHYKLGMVYELNSNAKEALKAYREGYELDKYSQVAFNIEERLFAMRGRAPSLDLSFLYPYTPLDIPVEIASDSLDTELDAGAEVTEEPNLPDLPPIGDFLPVKLIGGKSGR
;
A
#
# COMPACT_ATOMS: atom_id res chain seq x y z
N MET A 1 -11.07 54.32 -49.85
CA MET A 1 -12.00 53.33 -50.44
C MET A 1 -12.09 52.18 -49.44
N LEU A 2 -13.17 52.15 -48.62
CA LEU A 2 -14.33 51.24 -48.75
C LEU A 2 -13.93 49.76 -48.61
N GLY A 3 -14.43 48.94 -47.70
CA GLY A 3 -15.50 49.04 -46.69
C GLY A 3 -15.28 47.91 -45.64
N LEU A 4 -15.59 48.10 -44.36
CA LEU A 4 -16.91 48.09 -43.71
C LEU A 4 -17.62 46.71 -43.75
N ARG A 5 -17.65 46.08 -42.55
CA ARG A 5 -18.62 45.13 -41.97
C ARG A 5 -18.58 43.65 -42.39
N VAL A 6 -18.13 42.81 -41.45
CA VAL A 6 -19.02 41.80 -40.86
C VAL A 6 -18.86 41.86 -39.33
N PHE A 7 -19.91 42.35 -38.70
CA PHE A 7 -20.19 42.22 -37.27
C PHE A 7 -20.64 40.77 -37.06
N LEU A 8 -19.84 39.94 -36.39
CA LEU A 8 -20.35 38.74 -35.74
C LEU A 8 -19.89 38.74 -34.28
N SER A 9 -20.57 39.59 -33.53
CA SER A 9 -20.84 39.38 -32.12
C SER A 9 -21.40 37.97 -31.90
N LEU A 10 -20.55 37.01 -31.56
CA LEU A 10 -20.94 35.92 -30.67
C LEU A 10 -20.22 36.14 -29.35
N LEU A 11 -20.93 36.84 -28.47
CA LEU A 11 -21.01 36.56 -27.04
C LEU A 11 -20.39 35.19 -26.71
N LEU A 12 -19.10 35.18 -26.36
CA LEU A 12 -18.57 34.16 -25.46
C LEU A 12 -19.24 34.47 -24.12
N LEU A 13 -20.47 33.96 -23.97
CA LEU A 13 -21.01 33.66 -22.65
C LEU A 13 -19.88 32.91 -21.96
N SER A 14 -19.25 33.60 -21.01
CA SER A 14 -18.83 32.96 -19.78
C SER A 14 -20.06 32.20 -19.29
N ALA A 15 -20.18 30.93 -19.70
CA ALA A 15 -20.96 29.95 -18.99
C ALA A 15 -20.20 29.75 -17.67
N ILE A 16 -20.32 30.77 -16.80
CA ILE A 16 -20.22 30.60 -15.36
C ILE A 16 -21.22 29.49 -15.11
N SER A 17 -20.71 28.29 -14.91
CA SER A 17 -21.50 27.18 -14.43
C SER A 17 -22.27 27.71 -13.23
N LEU A 18 -23.58 27.89 -13.39
CA LEU A 18 -24.52 28.23 -12.32
C LEU A 18 -24.68 27.03 -11.35
N GLY A 19 -23.59 26.34 -11.04
CA GLY A 19 -23.45 25.59 -9.79
C GLY A 19 -23.26 26.64 -8.71
N ALA A 20 -24.29 26.85 -7.89
CA ALA A 20 -24.36 27.97 -6.98
C ALA A 20 -23.22 27.90 -5.95
N GLN A 21 -22.14 28.66 -6.18
CA GLN A 21 -20.93 28.71 -5.36
C GLN A 21 -21.23 28.55 -3.85
N ILE A 22 -20.55 27.60 -3.20
CA ILE A 22 -20.63 27.39 -1.76
C ILE A 22 -20.22 28.68 -1.05
N ARG A 23 -21.00 29.09 -0.04
CA ARG A 23 -20.73 30.30 0.75
C ARG A 23 -19.34 30.23 1.39
N LYS A 24 -18.71 31.39 1.57
CA LYS A 24 -17.33 31.49 2.08
C LYS A 24 -17.17 30.79 3.43
N ASP A 25 -18.14 30.93 4.31
CA ASP A 25 -18.11 30.34 5.66
C ASP A 25 -18.11 28.80 5.61
N PHE A 26 -18.75 28.20 4.60
CA PHE A 26 -18.73 26.74 4.39
C PHE A 26 -17.43 26.26 3.78
N ARG A 27 -16.82 27.04 2.88
CA ARG A 27 -15.47 26.75 2.38
C ARG A 27 -14.41 26.84 3.47
N ASN A 28 -14.68 27.59 4.55
CA ASN A 28 -13.78 27.65 5.70
C ASN A 28 -13.69 26.31 6.44
N LEU A 29 -14.74 25.49 6.41
CA LEU A 29 -14.74 24.17 7.07
C LEU A 29 -13.66 23.24 6.49
N GLU A 30 -13.53 23.20 5.17
CA GLU A 30 -12.47 22.44 4.48
C GLU A 30 -11.08 22.92 4.91
N LYS A 31 -10.88 24.24 4.92
CA LYS A 31 -9.63 24.85 5.37
C LYS A 31 -9.30 24.49 6.83
N LEU A 32 -10.27 24.54 7.73
CA LEU A 32 -10.06 24.17 9.13
C LEU A 32 -9.68 22.69 9.28
N PHE A 33 -10.29 21.82 8.48
CA PHE A 33 -9.94 20.40 8.44
C PHE A 33 -8.49 20.19 7.97
N ASP A 34 -8.12 20.80 6.84
CA ASP A 34 -6.78 20.68 6.26
C ASP A 34 -5.69 21.26 7.17
N GLU A 35 -5.99 22.32 7.91
CA GLU A 35 -5.09 22.91 8.92
C GLU A 35 -5.06 22.12 10.24
N GLY A 36 -5.87 21.06 10.38
CA GLY A 36 -5.96 20.25 11.59
C GLY A 36 -6.63 20.96 12.78
N LYS A 37 -7.38 22.04 12.54
CA LYS A 37 -8.09 22.81 13.58
C LYS A 37 -9.43 22.17 13.94
N ILE A 38 -9.36 20.94 14.45
CA ILE A 38 -10.52 20.07 14.69
C ILE A 38 -11.54 20.69 15.64
N SER A 39 -11.11 21.31 16.74
CA SER A 39 -12.01 21.94 17.71
C SER A 39 -12.77 23.13 17.13
N GLU A 40 -12.12 23.92 16.27
CA GLU A 40 -12.76 25.05 15.59
C GLU A 40 -13.76 24.56 14.55
N LEU A 41 -13.38 23.54 13.77
CA LEU A 41 -14.25 22.89 12.79
C LEU A 41 -15.53 22.36 13.46
N GLN A 42 -15.39 21.62 14.56
CA GLN A 42 -16.53 21.09 15.30
C GLN A 42 -17.46 22.20 15.79
N ARG A 43 -16.91 23.31 16.29
CA ARG A 43 -17.71 24.48 16.69
C ARG A 43 -18.45 25.09 15.51
N GLU A 44 -17.78 25.32 14.37
CA GLU A 44 -18.41 25.90 13.19
C GLU A 44 -19.55 25.01 12.64
N LEU A 45 -19.37 23.69 12.63
CA LEU A 45 -20.40 22.73 12.21
C LEU A 45 -21.70 22.85 13.03
N THR A 46 -21.62 23.21 14.32
CA THR A 46 -22.83 23.39 15.16
C THR A 46 -23.54 24.72 14.96
N THR A 47 -22.85 25.73 14.40
CA THR A 47 -23.36 27.11 14.30
C THR A 47 -23.86 27.47 12.91
N LEU A 48 -23.26 26.89 11.87
CA LEU A 48 -23.61 27.16 10.49
C LEU A 48 -24.99 26.59 10.15
N LYS A 49 -25.76 27.36 9.39
CA LYS A 49 -27.10 26.98 8.92
C LYS A 49 -27.06 26.78 7.40
N PRO A 50 -27.04 25.54 6.91
CA PRO A 50 -26.99 25.25 5.48
C PRO A 50 -28.37 25.53 4.86
N ASN A 51 -28.39 26.13 3.67
CA ASN A 51 -29.63 26.34 2.92
C ASN A 51 -29.65 25.60 1.57
N LYS A 52 -28.49 25.21 1.06
CA LYS A 52 -28.32 24.40 -0.16
C LYS A 52 -27.91 22.96 0.16
N ASP A 53 -28.20 22.07 -0.78
CA ASP A 53 -27.84 20.65 -0.67
C ASP A 53 -26.34 20.45 -0.63
N ASP A 54 -25.56 21.19 -1.42
CA ASP A 54 -24.08 21.14 -1.36
C ASP A 54 -23.53 21.50 0.02
N GLU A 55 -24.16 22.47 0.69
CA GLU A 55 -23.77 22.91 2.04
C GLU A 55 -24.15 21.87 3.10
N ARG A 56 -25.34 21.25 2.98
CA ARG A 56 -25.77 20.15 3.86
C ARG A 56 -24.85 18.94 3.71
N ALA A 57 -24.53 18.57 2.47
CA ALA A 57 -23.63 17.48 2.15
C ALA A 57 -22.22 17.72 2.69
N LEU A 58 -21.70 18.94 2.53
CA LEU A 58 -20.41 19.36 3.08
C LEU A 58 -20.38 19.20 4.60
N MET A 59 -21.39 19.72 5.30
CA MET A 59 -21.45 19.60 6.76
C MET A 59 -21.52 18.15 7.23
N LEU A 60 -22.38 17.32 6.62
CA LEU A 60 -22.48 15.89 6.94
C LEU A 60 -21.17 15.15 6.66
N TYR A 61 -20.49 15.49 5.56
CA TYR A 61 -19.20 14.91 5.22
C TYR A 61 -18.16 15.20 6.29
N TYR A 62 -17.98 16.47 6.68
CA TYR A 62 -16.99 16.79 7.72
C TYR A 62 -17.39 16.29 9.10
N ASP A 63 -18.68 16.23 9.43
CA ASP A 63 -19.14 15.58 10.66
C ASP A 63 -18.82 14.07 10.68
N ALA A 64 -18.87 13.39 9.51
CA ALA A 64 -18.43 12.01 9.37
C ALA A 64 -16.90 11.86 9.47
N MET A 65 -16.14 12.80 8.90
CA MET A 65 -14.67 12.83 8.99
C MET A 65 -14.17 13.03 10.44
N LEU A 66 -14.99 13.66 11.29
CA LEU A 66 -14.68 13.87 12.72
C LEU A 66 -15.11 12.72 13.63
N SER A 67 -15.82 11.72 13.10
CA SER A 67 -16.25 10.57 13.89
C SER A 67 -15.05 9.75 14.38
N THR A 68 -15.06 9.42 15.67
CA THR A 68 -14.00 8.63 16.31
C THR A 68 -14.14 7.13 16.03
N GLY A 69 -15.35 6.67 15.74
CA GLY A 69 -15.66 5.28 15.48
C GLY A 69 -16.03 5.04 14.02
N LYS A 70 -15.47 3.96 13.44
CA LYS A 70 -15.76 3.51 12.07
C LYS A 70 -17.27 3.37 11.79
N SER A 71 -18.02 2.79 12.73
CA SER A 71 -19.46 2.57 12.55
C SER A 71 -20.26 3.88 12.49
N ASP A 72 -19.87 4.85 13.30
CA ASP A 72 -20.51 6.18 13.32
C ASP A 72 -20.16 6.95 12.04
N ALA A 73 -18.88 6.96 11.66
CA ALA A 73 -18.40 7.55 10.42
C ALA A 73 -19.16 6.98 9.20
N LEU A 74 -19.24 5.65 9.11
CA LEU A 74 -19.92 4.96 8.01
C LEU A 74 -21.43 5.29 7.97
N SER A 75 -22.09 5.36 9.12
CA SER A 75 -23.50 5.75 9.20
C SER A 75 -23.74 7.16 8.65
N LYS A 76 -22.89 8.12 9.05
CA LYS A 76 -22.97 9.50 8.58
C LYS A 76 -22.61 9.65 7.10
N PHE A 77 -21.59 8.94 6.61
CA PHE A 77 -21.29 8.89 5.19
C PHE A 77 -22.46 8.33 4.39
N ASN A 78 -23.06 7.21 4.83
CA ASN A 78 -24.23 6.64 4.18
C ASN A 78 -25.40 7.62 4.15
N THR A 79 -25.64 8.34 5.24
CA THR A 79 -26.66 9.40 5.31
C THR A 79 -26.39 10.49 4.25
N CYS A 80 -25.14 10.94 4.12
CA CYS A 80 -24.74 11.92 3.10
C CYS A 80 -24.93 11.38 1.68
N VAL A 81 -24.56 10.12 1.45
CA VAL A 81 -24.69 9.40 0.17
C VAL A 81 -26.14 9.21 -0.26
N GLU A 82 -27.04 8.93 0.69
CA GLU A 82 -28.47 8.72 0.43
C GLU A 82 -29.19 10.05 0.16
N GLN A 83 -28.90 11.08 0.95
CA GLN A 83 -29.60 12.37 0.85
C GLN A 83 -29.05 13.24 -0.28
N TYR A 84 -27.73 13.23 -0.51
CA TYR A 84 -27.06 14.16 -1.42
C TYR A 84 -26.13 13.49 -2.45
N PRO A 85 -26.54 12.41 -3.14
CA PRO A 85 -25.65 11.56 -3.96
C PRO A 85 -24.97 12.28 -5.14
N LYS A 86 -25.54 13.39 -5.60
CA LYS A 86 -25.04 14.13 -6.78
C LYS A 86 -24.06 15.24 -6.41
N THR A 87 -24.04 15.68 -5.15
CA THR A 87 -23.15 16.74 -4.68
C THR A 87 -21.70 16.24 -4.63
N LEU A 88 -20.73 17.15 -4.66
CA LEU A 88 -19.31 16.78 -4.54
C LEU A 88 -19.05 16.00 -3.24
N HIS A 89 -19.55 16.52 -2.12
CA HIS A 89 -19.35 15.92 -0.79
C HIS A 89 -20.11 14.61 -0.60
N GLY A 90 -21.28 14.45 -1.24
CA GLY A 90 -21.95 13.16 -1.30
C GLY A 90 -21.13 12.11 -2.05
N GLN A 91 -20.44 12.49 -3.13
CA GLN A 91 -19.56 11.58 -3.85
C GLN A 91 -18.23 11.33 -3.12
N LEU A 92 -17.68 12.31 -2.40
CA LEU A 92 -16.56 12.10 -1.48
C LEU A 92 -16.96 11.15 -0.33
N ALA A 93 -18.19 11.28 0.20
CA ALA A 93 -18.72 10.33 1.18
C ALA A 93 -18.81 8.91 0.60
N MET A 94 -19.16 8.74 -0.69
CA MET A 94 -19.09 7.42 -1.34
C MET A 94 -17.65 6.88 -1.38
N LEU A 95 -16.66 7.74 -1.66
CA LEU A 95 -15.25 7.35 -1.68
C LEU A 95 -14.78 6.89 -0.30
N GLU A 96 -15.05 7.67 0.75
CA GLU A 96 -14.64 7.34 2.11
C GLU A 96 -15.37 6.11 2.66
N ALA A 97 -16.68 5.99 2.42
CA ALA A 97 -17.43 4.77 2.76
C ALA A 97 -16.88 3.54 2.01
N ALA A 98 -16.48 3.69 0.73
CA ALA A 98 -15.86 2.60 -0.01
C ALA A 98 -14.51 2.17 0.59
N LYS A 99 -13.67 3.12 1.01
CA LYS A 99 -12.40 2.81 1.72
C LYS A 99 -12.65 2.03 3.00
N ILE A 100 -13.67 2.41 3.79
CA ILE A 100 -14.08 1.65 4.98
C ILE A 100 -14.50 0.22 4.60
N HIS A 101 -15.33 0.05 3.58
CA HIS A 101 -15.73 -1.28 3.12
C HIS A 101 -14.55 -2.13 2.62
N ILE A 102 -13.54 -1.52 1.98
CA ILE A 102 -12.31 -2.22 1.57
C ILE A 102 -11.55 -2.73 2.81
N LEU A 103 -11.43 -1.92 3.86
CA LEU A 103 -10.81 -2.33 5.12
C LEU A 103 -11.56 -3.51 5.78
N GLU A 104 -12.89 -3.52 5.66
CA GLU A 104 -13.75 -4.61 6.14
C GLU A 104 -13.83 -5.81 5.19
N ARG A 105 -13.08 -5.80 4.08
CA ARG A 105 -13.08 -6.84 3.05
C ARG A 105 -14.43 -7.01 2.34
N GLU A 106 -15.28 -5.99 2.36
CA GLU A 106 -16.60 -5.96 1.71
C GLU A 106 -16.50 -5.38 0.28
N MET A 107 -15.73 -6.06 -0.57
CA MET A 107 -15.32 -5.55 -1.90
C MET A 107 -16.50 -5.23 -2.82
N GLN A 108 -17.59 -6.02 -2.76
CA GLN A 108 -18.78 -5.77 -3.57
C GLN A 108 -19.49 -4.47 -3.17
N LYS A 109 -19.56 -4.16 -1.87
CA LYS A 109 -20.15 -2.91 -1.37
C LYS A 109 -19.29 -1.73 -1.79
N ALA A 110 -17.97 -1.82 -1.60
CA ALA A 110 -17.02 -0.80 -2.04
C ALA A 110 -17.12 -0.52 -3.55
N GLY A 111 -17.12 -1.56 -4.38
CA GLY A 111 -17.25 -1.43 -5.83
C GLY A 111 -18.57 -0.78 -6.25
N SER A 112 -19.67 -1.08 -5.55
CA SER A 112 -20.98 -0.46 -5.82
C SER A 112 -20.98 1.05 -5.57
N LEU A 113 -20.29 1.51 -4.52
CA LEU A 113 -20.14 2.94 -4.19
C LEU A 113 -19.23 3.64 -5.20
N LEU A 114 -18.06 3.07 -5.50
CA LEU A 114 -17.10 3.67 -6.42
C LEU A 114 -17.67 3.84 -7.83
N ARG A 115 -18.48 2.89 -8.31
CA ARG A 115 -19.16 2.98 -9.61
C ARG A 115 -20.17 4.14 -9.69
N ARG A 116 -20.71 4.58 -8.56
CA ARG A 116 -21.68 5.69 -8.51
C ARG A 116 -20.99 7.06 -8.58
N ILE A 117 -19.68 7.14 -8.35
CA ILE A 117 -18.91 8.38 -8.43
C ILE A 117 -18.70 8.75 -9.89
N ASN A 118 -19.28 9.87 -10.31
CA ASN A 118 -19.18 10.41 -11.68
C ASN A 118 -18.42 11.74 -11.76
N SER A 119 -18.07 12.34 -10.61
CA SER A 119 -17.33 13.59 -10.54
C SER A 119 -15.96 13.45 -11.23
N PRO A 120 -15.59 14.33 -12.18
CA PRO A 120 -14.28 14.29 -12.82
C PRO A 120 -13.15 14.59 -11.83
N ASP A 121 -13.44 15.32 -10.76
CA ASP A 121 -12.44 15.81 -9.79
C ASP A 121 -11.99 14.70 -8.82
N ILE A 122 -12.82 13.68 -8.60
CA ILE A 122 -12.52 12.56 -7.70
C ILE A 122 -11.75 11.48 -8.47
N VAL A 123 -10.56 11.81 -8.95
CA VAL A 123 -9.68 10.90 -9.71
C VAL A 123 -9.28 9.68 -8.86
N GLU A 124 -9.16 9.87 -7.55
CA GLU A 124 -8.81 8.82 -6.58
C GLU A 124 -9.73 7.59 -6.64
N ARG A 125 -10.98 7.74 -7.11
CA ARG A 125 -11.90 6.61 -7.30
C ARG A 125 -11.32 5.51 -8.19
N PHE A 126 -10.49 5.87 -9.16
CA PHE A 126 -9.87 4.91 -10.07
C PHE A 126 -8.85 4.03 -9.35
N TYR A 127 -8.05 4.60 -8.45
CA TYR A 127 -7.12 3.82 -7.64
C TYR A 127 -7.87 2.82 -6.74
N TRP A 128 -8.88 3.27 -6.00
CA TRP A 128 -9.66 2.37 -5.14
C TRP A 128 -10.48 1.35 -5.92
N SER A 129 -10.94 1.71 -7.13
CA SER A 129 -11.57 0.75 -8.04
C SER A 129 -10.58 -0.33 -8.48
N ALA A 130 -9.32 0.04 -8.76
CA ALA A 130 -8.26 -0.91 -9.06
C ALA A 130 -7.99 -1.86 -7.90
N VAL A 131 -7.96 -1.35 -6.65
CA VAL A 131 -7.86 -2.17 -5.44
C VAL A 131 -9.01 -3.17 -5.37
N VAL A 132 -10.27 -2.71 -5.53
CA VAL A 132 -11.45 -3.59 -5.50
C VAL A 132 -11.37 -4.67 -6.57
N PHE A 133 -11.07 -4.32 -7.82
CA PHE A 133 -10.97 -5.29 -8.91
C PHE A 133 -9.84 -6.30 -8.70
N TYR A 134 -8.70 -5.86 -8.14
CA TYR A 134 -7.61 -6.77 -7.77
C TYR A 134 -8.06 -7.82 -6.75
N TRP A 135 -8.79 -7.42 -5.72
CA TRP A 135 -9.33 -8.34 -4.71
C TRP A 135 -10.46 -9.24 -5.21
N LEU A 136 -11.08 -8.88 -6.33
CA LEU A 136 -12.09 -9.69 -7.02
C LEU A 136 -11.49 -10.57 -8.13
N ASP A 137 -10.16 -10.64 -8.21
CA ASP A 137 -9.39 -11.35 -9.23
C ASP A 137 -9.65 -10.88 -10.69
N ASP A 138 -10.29 -9.72 -10.87
CA ASP A 138 -10.42 -9.07 -12.17
C ASP A 138 -9.18 -8.19 -12.44
N TYR A 139 -8.07 -8.86 -12.69
CA TYR A 139 -6.78 -8.21 -12.90
C TYR A 139 -6.76 -7.31 -14.16
N SER A 140 -7.63 -7.55 -15.14
CA SER A 140 -7.72 -6.71 -16.33
C SER A 140 -8.36 -5.37 -15.99
N ALA A 141 -9.47 -5.39 -15.24
CA ALA A 141 -10.10 -4.17 -14.75
C ALA A 141 -9.22 -3.45 -13.73
N ALA A 142 -8.46 -4.17 -12.89
CA ALA A 142 -7.51 -3.59 -11.96
C ALA A 142 -6.44 -2.76 -12.69
N ILE A 143 -5.82 -3.32 -13.74
CA ILE A 143 -4.84 -2.62 -14.57
C ILE A 143 -5.45 -1.37 -15.19
N ALA A 144 -6.60 -1.50 -15.86
CA ALA A 144 -7.23 -0.38 -16.56
C ALA A 144 -7.55 0.79 -15.61
N ASN A 145 -8.03 0.49 -14.40
CA ASN A 145 -8.33 1.51 -13.40
C ASN A 145 -7.05 2.13 -12.80
N ALA A 146 -6.02 1.34 -12.51
CA ALA A 146 -4.75 1.85 -12.00
C ALA A 146 -4.05 2.75 -13.03
N GLU A 147 -4.04 2.35 -14.31
CA GLU A 147 -3.48 3.16 -15.40
C GLU A 147 -4.28 4.46 -15.62
N ASN A 148 -5.60 4.42 -15.48
CA ASN A 148 -6.42 5.63 -15.49
C ASN A 148 -6.05 6.60 -14.37
N TYR A 149 -5.82 6.10 -13.15
CA TYR A 149 -5.35 6.94 -12.04
C TYR A 149 -3.97 7.55 -12.34
N ILE A 150 -3.00 6.74 -12.76
CA ILE A 150 -1.63 7.20 -13.08
C ILE A 150 -1.66 8.29 -14.16
N ARG A 151 -2.49 8.11 -15.20
CA ARG A 151 -2.62 9.08 -16.30
C ARG A 151 -3.26 10.40 -15.87
N LEU A 152 -4.29 10.33 -15.03
CA LEU A 152 -5.07 11.50 -14.61
C LEU A 152 -4.44 12.24 -13.42
N SER A 153 -3.66 11.56 -12.59
CA SER A 153 -2.98 12.13 -11.42
C SER A 153 -1.53 11.65 -11.35
N PRO A 154 -0.65 12.04 -12.28
CA PRO A 154 0.73 11.53 -12.38
C PRO A 154 1.64 11.95 -11.22
N LYS A 155 1.19 12.87 -10.37
CA LYS A 155 1.86 13.30 -9.12
C LYS A 155 0.99 13.04 -7.88
N GLY A 156 -0.07 12.24 -8.03
CA GLY A 156 -0.95 11.86 -6.95
C GLY A 156 -0.25 10.99 -5.91
N LYS A 157 -0.80 11.00 -4.69
CA LYS A 157 -0.27 10.21 -3.57
C LYS A 157 -0.21 8.71 -3.87
N GLU A 158 -1.17 8.20 -4.62
CA GLU A 158 -1.33 6.76 -4.87
C GLU A 158 -0.64 6.30 -6.17
N VAL A 159 0.22 7.13 -6.79
CA VAL A 159 0.84 6.80 -8.09
C VAL A 159 1.75 5.58 -7.97
N GLU A 160 2.61 5.56 -6.96
CA GLU A 160 3.49 4.41 -6.72
C GLU A 160 2.68 3.13 -6.37
N PRO A 161 1.74 3.15 -5.41
CA PRO A 161 0.84 2.01 -5.18
C PRO A 161 0.07 1.56 -6.42
N ALA A 162 -0.41 2.47 -7.26
CA ALA A 162 -1.10 2.15 -8.52
C ALA A 162 -0.17 1.41 -9.49
N HIS A 163 1.10 1.80 -9.59
CA HIS A 163 2.07 1.07 -10.40
C HIS A 163 2.29 -0.36 -9.86
N TYR A 164 2.37 -0.54 -8.54
CA TYR A 164 2.48 -1.88 -7.96
C TYR A 164 1.22 -2.72 -8.21
N LEU A 165 0.01 -2.15 -8.14
CA LEU A 165 -1.22 -2.86 -8.52
C LEU A 165 -1.18 -3.38 -9.95
N VAL A 166 -0.64 -2.61 -10.90
CA VAL A 166 -0.45 -3.05 -12.29
C VAL A 166 0.52 -4.24 -12.34
N VAL A 167 1.66 -4.14 -11.65
CA VAL A 167 2.67 -5.23 -11.59
C VAL A 167 2.07 -6.50 -10.99
N GLU A 168 1.41 -6.41 -9.84
CA GLU A 168 0.75 -7.54 -9.18
C GLU A 168 -0.34 -8.16 -10.06
N SER A 169 -1.13 -7.33 -10.73
CA SER A 169 -2.16 -7.80 -11.66
C SER A 169 -1.56 -8.57 -12.84
N TYR A 170 -0.41 -8.15 -13.36
CA TYR A 170 0.32 -8.90 -14.38
C TYR A 170 0.92 -10.20 -13.84
N LEU A 171 1.45 -10.20 -12.60
CA LEU A 171 1.98 -11.40 -11.95
C LEU A 171 0.90 -12.48 -11.78
N ASN A 172 -0.29 -12.10 -11.31
CA ASN A 172 -1.41 -13.03 -11.16
C ASN A 172 -1.91 -13.57 -12.51
N GLN A 173 -1.79 -12.77 -13.58
CA GLN A 173 -2.02 -13.22 -14.96
C GLN A 173 -0.84 -14.01 -15.56
N ARG A 174 0.24 -14.24 -14.81
CA ARG A 174 1.48 -14.89 -15.28
C ARG A 174 2.16 -14.16 -16.44
N LYS A 175 1.89 -12.87 -16.62
CA LYS A 175 2.46 -11.99 -17.66
C LYS A 175 3.75 -11.34 -17.15
N TYR A 176 4.77 -12.17 -16.89
CA TYR A 176 5.98 -11.71 -16.19
C TYR A 176 6.75 -10.61 -16.94
N GLN A 177 6.85 -10.68 -18.27
CA GLN A 177 7.52 -9.64 -19.06
C GLN A 177 6.80 -8.28 -18.96
N SER A 178 5.46 -8.28 -18.95
CA SER A 178 4.66 -7.07 -18.74
C SER A 178 4.84 -6.51 -17.34
N ALA A 179 4.96 -7.38 -16.33
CA ALA A 179 5.28 -6.99 -14.96
C ALA A 179 6.67 -6.32 -14.87
N ILE A 180 7.71 -6.89 -15.48
CA ILE A 180 9.07 -6.29 -15.53
C ILE A 180 9.03 -4.91 -16.19
N SER A 181 8.40 -4.81 -17.36
CA SER A 181 8.28 -3.53 -18.09
C SER A 181 7.54 -2.48 -17.26
N SER A 182 6.45 -2.87 -16.59
CA SER A 182 5.66 -1.97 -15.75
C SER A 182 6.43 -1.51 -14.52
N LEU A 183 7.18 -2.41 -13.89
CA LEU A 183 7.98 -2.12 -12.70
C LEU A 183 9.08 -1.10 -13.00
N SER A 184 9.69 -1.16 -14.20
CA SER A 184 10.70 -0.18 -14.61
C SER A 184 10.23 1.27 -14.56
N LYS A 185 8.91 1.51 -14.74
CA LYS A 185 8.30 2.85 -14.71
C LYS A 185 8.37 3.50 -13.32
N ILE A 186 8.37 2.71 -12.24
CA ILE A 186 8.40 3.19 -10.85
C ILE A 186 9.67 4.00 -10.57
N ARG A 187 10.77 3.67 -11.24
CA ARG A 187 12.06 4.38 -11.08
C ARG A 187 12.01 5.85 -11.52
N HIS A 188 10.99 6.28 -12.25
CA HIS A 188 10.79 7.67 -12.66
C HIS A 188 10.04 8.50 -11.61
N ILE A 189 9.56 7.89 -10.53
CA ILE A 189 8.93 8.58 -9.41
C ILE A 189 10.04 9.15 -8.52
N LYS A 190 9.92 10.44 -8.12
CA LYS A 190 11.01 11.17 -7.44
C LYS A 190 11.46 10.53 -6.12
N ALA A 191 10.52 9.98 -5.36
CA ALA A 191 10.75 9.42 -4.03
C ALA A 191 9.94 8.13 -3.85
N TYR A 192 10.27 7.10 -4.63
CA TYR A 192 9.68 5.78 -4.50
C TYR A 192 10.40 4.95 -3.43
N ASP A 193 9.70 3.97 -2.87
CA ASP A 193 10.27 2.98 -1.97
C ASP A 193 11.20 2.04 -2.76
N ARG A 194 12.50 2.33 -2.68
CA ARG A 194 13.54 1.56 -3.37
C ARG A 194 13.61 0.13 -2.87
N GLN A 195 13.45 -0.10 -1.58
CA GLN A 195 13.56 -1.43 -1.02
C GLN A 195 12.40 -2.31 -1.46
N TYR A 196 11.18 -1.79 -1.38
CA TYR A 196 10.00 -2.49 -1.88
C TYR A 196 10.04 -2.71 -3.39
N TYR A 197 10.58 -1.76 -4.16
CA TYR A 197 10.84 -1.94 -5.59
C TYR A 197 11.76 -3.14 -5.86
N HIS A 198 12.89 -3.25 -5.15
CA HIS A 198 13.84 -4.35 -5.34
C HIS A 198 13.26 -5.71 -4.90
N TYR A 199 12.46 -5.72 -3.82
CA TYR A 199 11.69 -6.89 -3.42
C TYR A 199 10.75 -7.36 -4.54
N LYS A 200 9.96 -6.44 -5.12
CA LYS A 200 9.05 -6.76 -6.23
C LYS A 200 9.80 -7.18 -7.48
N LEU A 201 10.93 -6.55 -7.79
CA LEU A 201 11.77 -6.93 -8.92
C LEU A 201 12.31 -8.35 -8.77
N GLY A 202 12.79 -8.70 -7.57
CA GLY A 202 13.21 -10.04 -7.22
C GLY A 202 12.09 -11.08 -7.41
N MET A 203 10.88 -10.78 -6.91
CA MET A 203 9.71 -11.65 -7.07
C MET A 203 9.35 -11.88 -8.54
N VAL A 204 9.35 -10.81 -9.35
CA VAL A 204 9.01 -10.91 -10.77
C VAL A 204 10.03 -11.77 -11.51
N TYR A 205 11.33 -11.59 -11.24
CA TYR A 205 12.38 -12.42 -11.85
C TYR A 205 12.32 -13.87 -11.38
N GLU A 206 12.03 -14.11 -10.09
CA GLU A 206 11.89 -15.46 -9.55
C GLU A 206 10.76 -16.21 -10.26
N LEU A 207 9.59 -15.58 -10.38
CA LEU A 207 8.44 -16.15 -11.07
C LEU A 207 8.67 -16.32 -12.58
N ASN A 208 9.51 -15.46 -13.17
CA ASN A 208 9.97 -15.59 -14.56
C ASN A 208 11.13 -16.60 -14.72
N SER A 209 11.41 -17.42 -13.70
CA SER A 209 12.48 -18.44 -13.70
C SER A 209 13.90 -17.89 -13.92
N ASN A 210 14.14 -16.61 -13.64
CA ASN A 210 15.46 -15.98 -13.71
C ASN A 210 16.06 -15.84 -12.31
N ALA A 211 16.55 -16.96 -11.76
CA ALA A 211 17.07 -17.02 -10.39
C ALA A 211 18.26 -16.08 -10.15
N LYS A 212 19.11 -15.86 -11.16
CA LYS A 212 20.28 -14.98 -11.06
C LYS A 212 19.86 -13.52 -10.83
N GLU A 213 18.98 -13.00 -11.67
CA GLU A 213 18.50 -11.62 -11.53
C GLU A 213 17.58 -11.46 -10.31
N ALA A 214 16.84 -12.51 -9.93
CA ALA A 214 16.06 -12.52 -8.69
C ALA A 214 16.96 -12.36 -7.46
N LEU A 215 18.02 -13.19 -7.35
CA LEU A 215 19.01 -13.10 -6.26
C LEU A 215 19.64 -11.72 -6.20
N LYS A 216 20.04 -11.16 -7.35
CA LYS A 216 20.63 -9.82 -7.41
C LYS A 216 19.67 -8.76 -6.89
N ALA A 217 18.44 -8.73 -7.37
CA ALA A 217 17.43 -7.75 -6.95
C ALA A 217 17.10 -7.90 -5.46
N TYR A 218 16.94 -9.13 -4.97
CA TYR A 218 16.73 -9.39 -3.55
C TYR A 218 17.90 -8.93 -2.69
N ARG A 219 19.15 -9.20 -3.08
CA ARG A 219 20.33 -8.70 -2.37
C ARG A 219 20.36 -7.18 -2.32
N GLU A 220 20.12 -6.50 -3.45
CA GLU A 220 20.04 -5.05 -3.51
C GLU A 220 18.95 -4.49 -2.57
N GLY A 221 17.78 -5.14 -2.52
CA GLY A 221 16.70 -4.75 -1.60
C GLY A 221 17.03 -5.00 -0.13
N TYR A 222 17.66 -6.13 0.20
CA TYR A 222 18.03 -6.50 1.56
C TYR A 222 19.06 -5.52 2.14
N GLU A 223 20.08 -5.16 1.35
CA GLU A 223 21.16 -4.27 1.79
C GLU A 223 20.73 -2.81 2.02
N LEU A 224 19.56 -2.39 1.51
CA LEU A 224 19.04 -1.03 1.72
C LEU A 224 18.61 -0.77 3.17
N ASP A 225 17.94 -1.74 3.80
CA ASP A 225 17.55 -1.71 5.21
C ASP A 225 17.30 -3.13 5.71
N LYS A 226 18.31 -3.71 6.37
CA LYS A 226 18.34 -5.10 6.82
C LYS A 226 17.36 -5.42 7.95
N TYR A 227 16.82 -4.40 8.63
CA TYR A 227 15.94 -4.57 9.78
C TYR A 227 14.48 -4.25 9.47
N SER A 228 14.16 -3.99 8.21
CA SER A 228 12.79 -3.73 7.76
C SER A 228 11.96 -5.01 7.63
N GLN A 229 10.64 -4.86 7.66
CA GLN A 229 9.71 -5.94 7.29
C GLN A 229 9.94 -6.44 5.85
N VAL A 230 10.38 -5.56 4.94
CA VAL A 230 10.65 -5.95 3.55
C VAL A 230 11.90 -6.82 3.46
N ALA A 231 12.94 -6.55 4.26
CA ALA A 231 14.13 -7.41 4.33
C ALA A 231 13.79 -8.81 4.83
N PHE A 232 12.92 -8.94 5.84
CA PHE A 232 12.41 -10.24 6.28
C PHE A 232 11.68 -10.98 5.15
N ASN A 233 10.81 -10.29 4.40
CA ASN A 233 10.13 -10.90 3.25
C ASN A 233 11.12 -11.33 2.16
N ILE A 234 12.18 -10.53 1.92
CA ILE A 234 13.24 -10.88 0.97
C ILE A 234 13.97 -12.15 1.41
N GLU A 235 14.34 -12.25 2.69
CA GLU A 235 15.00 -13.42 3.28
C GLU A 235 14.15 -14.70 3.12
N GLU A 236 12.84 -14.62 3.41
CA GLU A 236 11.93 -15.74 3.18
C GLU A 236 11.94 -16.21 1.72
N ARG A 237 11.93 -15.28 0.76
CA ARG A 237 12.00 -15.61 -0.68
C ARG A 237 13.34 -16.26 -1.04
N LEU A 238 14.45 -15.76 -0.51
CA LEU A 238 15.79 -16.30 -0.75
C LEU A 238 15.93 -17.73 -0.24
N PHE A 239 15.42 -18.04 0.96
CA PHE A 239 15.38 -19.41 1.47
C PHE A 239 14.47 -20.32 0.63
N ALA A 240 13.29 -19.83 0.22
CA ALA A 240 12.41 -20.57 -0.67
C ALA A 240 13.05 -20.86 -2.04
N MET A 241 13.92 -19.96 -2.53
CA MET A 241 14.73 -20.20 -3.73
C MET A 241 15.83 -21.22 -3.48
N ARG A 242 16.55 -21.15 -2.34
CA ARG A 242 17.61 -22.12 -1.97
C ARG A 242 17.07 -23.53 -1.81
N GLY A 243 15.85 -23.70 -1.29
CA GLY A 243 15.19 -25.01 -1.23
C GLY A 243 14.99 -25.66 -2.61
N ARG A 244 14.87 -24.85 -3.67
CA ARG A 244 14.77 -25.32 -5.07
C ARG A 244 16.14 -25.42 -5.76
N ALA A 245 17.11 -24.62 -5.31
CA ALA A 245 18.48 -24.58 -5.83
C ALA A 245 19.50 -24.49 -4.68
N PRO A 246 19.97 -25.63 -4.12
CA PRO A 246 20.83 -25.66 -2.93
C PRO A 246 22.17 -24.92 -3.08
N SER A 247 22.63 -24.72 -4.32
CA SER A 247 23.85 -24.00 -4.67
C SER A 247 23.73 -22.47 -4.56
N LEU A 248 22.55 -21.93 -4.24
CA LEU A 248 22.35 -20.49 -4.09
C LEU A 248 23.15 -19.94 -2.90
N ASP A 249 24.09 -19.04 -3.17
CA ASP A 249 24.91 -18.40 -2.14
C ASP A 249 24.13 -17.30 -1.40
N LEU A 250 23.82 -17.60 -0.14
CA LEU A 250 23.15 -16.71 0.80
C LEU A 250 24.06 -16.22 1.92
N SER A 251 25.38 -16.37 1.79
CA SER A 251 26.36 -15.94 2.81
C SER A 251 26.25 -14.46 3.18
N PHE A 252 25.77 -13.62 2.27
CA PHE A 252 25.56 -12.19 2.51
C PHE A 252 24.49 -11.88 3.57
N LEU A 253 23.56 -12.81 3.86
CA LEU A 253 22.57 -12.65 4.93
C LEU A 253 23.20 -12.71 6.32
N TYR A 254 24.25 -13.53 6.46
CA TYR A 254 24.98 -13.74 7.71
C TYR A 254 26.48 -13.61 7.44
N PRO A 255 27.00 -12.37 7.31
CA PRO A 255 28.42 -12.17 7.10
C PRO A 255 29.16 -12.61 8.37
N TYR A 256 29.61 -13.87 8.40
CA TYR A 256 30.47 -14.37 9.47
C TYR A 256 31.86 -13.76 9.30
N THR A 257 32.35 -13.08 10.33
CA THR A 257 33.79 -12.97 10.53
C THR A 257 34.28 -14.35 10.99
N PRO A 258 35.28 -14.96 10.34
CA PRO A 258 35.91 -16.17 10.86
C PRO A 258 36.30 -15.94 12.33
N LEU A 259 35.93 -16.88 13.20
CA LEU A 259 36.32 -16.82 14.60
C LEU A 259 37.82 -17.12 14.67
N ASP A 260 38.62 -16.07 14.90
CA ASP A 260 40.07 -16.20 15.06
C ASP A 260 40.35 -16.67 16.50
N ILE A 261 40.50 -17.98 16.68
CA ILE A 261 40.90 -18.56 17.96
C ILE A 261 42.42 -18.55 17.98
N PRO A 262 43.09 -17.71 18.80
CA PRO A 262 44.53 -17.80 18.95
C PRO A 262 44.88 -19.17 19.52
N VAL A 263 45.49 -20.01 18.69
CA VAL A 263 46.10 -21.26 19.15
C VAL A 263 47.39 -20.86 19.85
N GLU A 264 47.32 -20.67 21.17
CA GLU A 264 48.51 -20.73 22.00
C GLU A 264 49.04 -22.17 21.92
N ILE A 265 49.99 -22.40 21.01
CA ILE A 265 50.81 -23.60 21.04
C ILE A 265 51.67 -23.46 22.30
N ALA A 266 51.17 -23.98 23.42
CA ALA A 266 51.99 -24.23 24.59
C ALA A 266 53.04 -25.27 24.16
N SER A 267 54.22 -24.77 23.81
CA SER A 267 55.43 -25.58 23.69
C SER A 267 55.87 -25.98 25.08
N ASP A 268 55.17 -26.91 25.70
CA ASP A 268 55.72 -27.70 26.78
C ASP A 268 55.51 -29.17 26.46
N SER A 269 56.66 -29.83 26.30
CA SER A 269 56.82 -31.26 26.12
C SER A 269 56.00 -32.05 27.14
N LEU A 270 54.96 -32.71 26.68
CA LEU A 270 54.41 -33.88 27.36
C LEU A 270 54.75 -35.09 26.50
N ASP A 271 55.94 -35.63 26.77
CA ASP A 271 56.24 -37.04 26.54
C ASP A 271 55.23 -37.85 27.37
N THR A 272 54.11 -38.21 26.77
CA THR A 272 53.26 -39.28 27.29
C THR A 272 52.98 -40.26 26.17
N GLU A 273 53.46 -41.48 26.39
CA GLU A 273 53.23 -42.66 25.57
C GLU A 273 51.76 -42.73 25.12
N LEU A 274 51.55 -43.02 23.84
CA LEU A 274 50.26 -43.37 23.29
C LEU A 274 49.82 -44.71 23.90
N ASP A 275 49.12 -44.65 25.03
CA ASP A 275 48.27 -45.75 25.46
C ASP A 275 47.02 -45.75 24.58
N ALA A 276 46.93 -46.74 23.69
CA ALA A 276 45.77 -46.99 22.86
C ALA A 276 44.65 -47.55 23.72
N GLY A 277 43.94 -46.69 24.44
CA GLY A 277 42.89 -47.15 25.34
C GLY A 277 42.17 -46.08 26.14
N ALA A 278 41.54 -45.10 25.49
CA ALA A 278 40.47 -44.33 26.13
C ALA A 278 39.51 -43.75 25.08
N GLU A 279 38.32 -44.33 25.00
CA GLU A 279 37.16 -43.63 24.43
C GLU A 279 36.91 -42.36 25.25
N VAL A 280 37.17 -41.20 24.66
CA VAL A 280 36.77 -39.91 25.24
C VAL A 280 35.29 -39.70 24.92
N THR A 281 34.43 -40.25 25.76
CA THR A 281 33.00 -39.95 25.83
C THR A 281 32.78 -38.74 26.75
N GLU A 282 33.18 -37.55 26.34
CA GLU A 282 32.65 -36.32 26.96
C GLU A 282 32.26 -35.34 25.86
N GLU A 283 30.95 -35.21 25.65
CA GLU A 283 30.37 -34.14 24.85
C GLU A 283 30.72 -32.78 25.48
N PRO A 284 31.05 -31.75 24.67
CA PRO A 284 31.30 -30.42 25.20
C PRO A 284 30.06 -29.94 25.96
N ASN A 285 30.25 -29.45 27.18
CA ASN A 285 29.19 -28.88 28.01
C ASN A 285 28.68 -27.58 27.37
N LEU A 286 27.73 -27.73 26.44
CA LEU A 286 27.01 -26.63 25.82
C LEU A 286 26.12 -25.99 26.90
N PRO A 287 26.08 -24.65 27.00
CA PRO A 287 25.19 -24.00 27.95
C PRO A 287 23.74 -24.43 27.66
N ASP A 288 22.98 -24.72 28.72
CA ASP A 288 21.57 -25.11 28.61
C ASP A 288 20.81 -24.08 27.79
N LEU A 289 20.19 -24.55 26.70
CA LEU A 289 19.26 -23.74 25.94
C LEU A 289 18.11 -23.33 26.88
N PRO A 290 17.66 -22.06 26.84
CA PRO A 290 16.51 -21.65 27.63
C PRO A 290 15.29 -22.53 27.28
N PRO A 291 14.42 -22.83 28.26
CA PRO A 291 13.29 -23.72 28.06
C PRO A 291 12.41 -23.21 26.90
N ILE A 292 12.02 -24.13 26.02
CA ILE A 292 11.11 -23.82 24.91
C ILE A 292 9.68 -23.64 25.47
N GLY A 293 9.29 -22.39 25.70
CA GLY A 293 7.95 -21.94 26.12
C GLY A 293 8.08 -20.70 27.02
N ASP A 294 7.77 -19.48 26.56
CA ASP A 294 6.40 -18.97 26.51
C ASP A 294 6.15 -17.93 25.38
N PHE A 295 7.03 -17.84 24.37
CA PHE A 295 6.89 -16.89 23.25
C PHE A 295 6.66 -17.55 21.89
N LEU A 296 6.02 -18.73 21.87
CA LEU A 296 5.51 -19.27 20.62
C LEU A 296 4.26 -18.48 20.22
N PRO A 297 4.19 -17.84 19.03
CA PRO A 297 2.96 -17.20 18.58
C PRO A 297 1.86 -18.26 18.50
N VAL A 298 0.82 -18.08 19.31
CA VAL A 298 -0.38 -18.91 19.28
C VAL A 298 -0.92 -18.85 17.85
N LYS A 299 -1.01 -20.02 17.22
CA LYS A 299 -1.69 -20.22 15.95
C LYS A 299 -3.13 -19.73 16.12
N LEU A 300 -3.46 -18.53 15.64
CA LEU A 300 -4.83 -18.05 15.52
C LEU A 300 -5.53 -18.88 14.45
N ILE A 301 -6.03 -20.05 14.84
CA ILE A 301 -7.01 -20.81 14.08
C ILE A 301 -8.31 -20.01 14.16
N GLY A 302 -8.71 -19.45 13.03
CA GLY A 302 -10.02 -18.85 12.87
C GLY A 302 -11.13 -19.89 12.99
N GLY A 303 -12.22 -19.51 13.66
CA GLY A 303 -13.57 -19.85 13.24
C GLY A 303 -14.17 -21.21 13.66
N LYS A 304 -15.19 -21.08 14.53
CA LYS A 304 -16.44 -21.86 14.64
C LYS A 304 -16.42 -23.29 15.22
N SER A 305 -17.01 -23.38 16.41
CA SER A 305 -18.13 -24.29 16.80
C SER A 305 -18.48 -23.92 18.25
N GLY A 306 -19.65 -23.41 18.61
CA GLY A 306 -20.97 -23.98 18.39
C GLY A 306 -21.55 -24.38 19.75
N ARG A 307 -22.23 -23.45 20.42
CA ARG A 307 -23.48 -23.56 21.21
C ARG A 307 -23.66 -22.29 22.05
#